data_AF-A0A2S5D2D4-F1
#
_entry.id   AF-A0A2S5D2D4-F1
#
_cell.length_a   1.000
_cell.length_b   1.000
_cell.length_c   1.000
_cell.angle_alpha   90.00
_cell.angle_beta   90.00
_cell.angle_gamma   90.00
#
_symmetry.space_group_name_H-M   'P 1'
#
loop_
_entity.id
_entity.type
_entity.pdbx_description
1 polymer ?
#
loop_
_entity_poly.entity_id
_entity_poly.type
_entity_poly.pdbx_seq_one_letter_code
_entity_poly.pdbx_strand_id
1 'polypeptide(L)'
;MMLKDNVFNKDIKEWYLTTLDVKDNSLTTYYSLFNKATQIENQKNKDIFDMNKVELEELFYSLKSPSPQPLSASIGFISRYIDWAIMNGYTKNRSQRLPSIIDMEYCSRFVFKASIVRYTRDQLLTYMRSFDDQRHAVFLLCLFEGIKGEGYSEILNLKMEDLSEENSHYFARLTSNKGYKRKINITEDLYWKLEKLDKVSSTSLIPKQGQKYFSDNTYIFKKANVKSSDIQLRASFGNRALELAKTVFDNNNLIASTIQISGMMWYIWEMVKDNEIKVVNKELLEKVALKYDTGFANKDNKYVSYSVLKHKLDFDFMKKNYGHFNIEL
;
A
#
# COMPACT_ATOMS: atom_id res chain seq x y z
N MET A 1 -10.54 -15.89 -13.84
CA MET A 1 -11.62 -15.54 -12.88
C MET A 1 -12.88 -15.29 -13.71
N MET A 2 -14.05 -15.76 -13.27
CA MET A 2 -15.32 -15.66 -14.02
C MET A 2 -16.41 -15.01 -13.13
N LEU A 3 -17.54 -14.63 -13.71
CA LEU A 3 -18.74 -14.28 -12.94
C LEU A 3 -19.29 -15.51 -12.22
N LYS A 4 -19.73 -15.32 -10.98
CA LYS A 4 -20.44 -16.34 -10.20
C LYS A 4 -21.86 -16.52 -10.74
N ASP A 5 -22.46 -17.69 -10.50
CA ASP A 5 -23.79 -18.01 -11.02
C ASP A 5 -24.92 -17.18 -10.41
N ASN A 6 -24.70 -16.67 -9.20
CA ASN A 6 -25.69 -15.86 -8.48
C ASN A 6 -25.62 -14.36 -8.83
N VAL A 7 -24.81 -13.96 -9.80
CA VAL A 7 -24.71 -12.57 -10.27
C VAL A 7 -26.03 -12.16 -10.94
N PHE A 8 -26.57 -11.01 -10.53
CA PHE A 8 -27.84 -10.49 -11.07
C PHE A 8 -27.69 -10.16 -12.57
N ASN A 9 -28.67 -10.53 -13.40
CA ASN A 9 -28.61 -10.43 -14.87
C ASN A 9 -27.23 -10.80 -15.46
N LYS A 10 -26.69 -11.95 -15.04
CA LYS A 10 -25.38 -12.45 -15.48
C LYS A 10 -25.16 -12.31 -16.98
N ASP A 11 -26.13 -12.71 -17.80
CA ASP A 11 -26.04 -12.66 -19.26
C ASP A 11 -25.80 -11.24 -19.81
N ILE A 12 -26.44 -10.22 -19.23
CA ILE A 12 -26.26 -8.82 -19.63
C ILE A 12 -24.84 -8.35 -19.28
N LYS A 13 -24.34 -8.75 -18.10
CA LYS A 13 -22.98 -8.42 -17.66
C LYS A 13 -21.94 -9.15 -18.51
N GLU A 14 -22.16 -10.41 -18.86
CA GLU A 14 -21.30 -11.14 -19.78
C GLU A 14 -21.27 -10.47 -21.15
N TRP A 15 -22.43 -10.07 -21.68
CA TRP A 15 -22.52 -9.32 -22.92
C TRP A 15 -21.71 -8.02 -22.85
N TYR A 16 -21.92 -7.21 -21.81
CA TYR A 16 -21.12 -5.99 -21.59
C TYR A 16 -19.62 -6.27 -21.64
N LEU A 17 -19.16 -7.32 -20.95
CA LEU A 17 -17.74 -7.66 -20.90
C LEU A 17 -17.18 -8.04 -22.28
N THR A 18 -17.97 -8.67 -23.15
CA THR A 18 -17.53 -8.96 -24.53
C THR A 18 -17.40 -7.70 -25.39
N THR A 19 -18.10 -6.62 -25.05
CA THR A 19 -18.01 -5.33 -25.78
C THR A 19 -16.80 -4.49 -25.38
N LEU A 20 -16.08 -4.87 -24.32
CA LEU A 20 -14.92 -4.12 -23.85
C LEU A 20 -13.65 -4.51 -24.64
N ASP A 21 -13.08 -3.55 -25.36
CA ASP A 21 -11.74 -3.70 -25.95
C ASP A 21 -10.65 -3.47 -24.86
N VAL A 22 -10.51 -4.42 -23.95
CA VAL A 22 -9.59 -4.32 -22.80
C VAL A 22 -8.73 -5.57 -22.63
N LYS A 23 -7.48 -5.36 -22.20
CA LYS A 23 -6.55 -6.46 -21.85
C LYS A 23 -7.12 -7.32 -20.71
N ASP A 24 -6.78 -8.62 -20.69
CA ASP A 24 -7.23 -9.62 -19.70
C ASP A 24 -7.19 -9.16 -18.23
N ASN A 25 -6.15 -8.43 -17.83
CA ASN A 25 -6.03 -7.92 -16.45
C ASN A 25 -7.18 -6.97 -16.07
N SER A 26 -7.70 -6.18 -17.00
CA SER A 26 -8.85 -5.30 -16.75
C SER A 26 -10.14 -6.11 -16.57
N LEU A 27 -10.33 -7.17 -17.36
CA LEU A 27 -11.48 -8.09 -17.23
C LEU A 27 -11.56 -8.72 -15.84
N THR A 28 -10.42 -9.14 -15.27
CA THR A 28 -10.39 -9.69 -13.90
C THR A 28 -10.93 -8.72 -12.86
N THR A 29 -10.72 -7.41 -13.06
CA THR A 29 -11.22 -6.39 -12.13
C THR A 29 -12.72 -6.21 -12.26
N TYR A 30 -13.28 -6.24 -13.47
CA TYR A 30 -14.73 -6.23 -13.66
C TYR A 30 -15.40 -7.48 -13.06
N TYR A 31 -14.85 -8.67 -13.29
CA TYR A 31 -15.36 -9.90 -12.68
C TYR A 31 -15.40 -9.80 -11.15
N SER A 32 -14.33 -9.30 -10.54
CA SER A 32 -14.27 -9.09 -9.09
C SER A 32 -15.32 -8.08 -8.60
N LEU A 33 -15.51 -6.99 -9.34
CA LEU A 33 -16.46 -5.94 -8.99
C LEU A 33 -17.91 -6.43 -9.06
N PHE A 34 -18.31 -7.07 -10.16
CA PHE A 34 -19.67 -7.61 -10.30
C PHE A 34 -19.96 -8.70 -9.28
N ASN A 35 -19.00 -9.60 -9.02
CA ASN A 35 -19.15 -10.62 -7.97
C ASN A 35 -19.29 -10.04 -6.57
N LYS A 36 -18.71 -8.86 -6.29
CA LYS A 36 -18.90 -8.15 -5.01
C LYS A 36 -20.26 -7.43 -4.97
N ALA A 37 -20.68 -6.84 -6.08
CA ALA A 37 -21.95 -6.12 -6.18
C ALA A 37 -23.16 -7.04 -6.01
N THR A 38 -23.02 -8.32 -6.36
CA THR A 38 -24.06 -9.35 -6.25
C THR A 38 -24.82 -9.34 -4.92
N GLN A 39 -24.12 -9.11 -3.81
CA GLN A 39 -24.78 -9.04 -2.50
C GLN A 39 -25.82 -7.91 -2.44
N ILE A 40 -25.46 -6.71 -2.91
CA ILE A 40 -26.35 -5.54 -2.90
C ILE A 40 -27.43 -5.68 -3.98
N GLU A 41 -27.08 -6.18 -5.17
CA GLU A 41 -28.04 -6.42 -6.25
C GLU A 41 -29.17 -7.37 -5.79
N ASN A 42 -28.80 -8.48 -5.13
CA ASN A 42 -29.76 -9.43 -4.59
C ASN A 42 -30.59 -8.84 -3.44
N GLN A 43 -29.98 -8.03 -2.56
CA GLN A 43 -30.71 -7.35 -1.48
C GLN A 43 -31.73 -6.32 -2.00
N LYS A 44 -31.40 -5.62 -3.08
CA LYS A 44 -32.27 -4.61 -3.69
C LYS A 44 -33.20 -5.19 -4.76
N ASN A 45 -32.99 -6.45 -5.15
CA ASN A 45 -33.64 -7.12 -6.28
C ASN A 45 -33.58 -6.27 -7.56
N LYS A 46 -32.42 -5.68 -7.82
CA LYS A 46 -32.16 -4.76 -8.93
C LYS A 46 -30.73 -4.93 -9.41
N ASP A 47 -30.54 -4.76 -10.72
CA ASP A 47 -29.22 -4.58 -11.29
C ASP A 47 -28.63 -3.21 -10.90
N ILE A 48 -27.30 -3.11 -10.89
CA ILE A 48 -26.55 -1.86 -10.70
C ILE A 48 -27.10 -0.73 -11.60
N PHE A 49 -27.43 -1.04 -12.86
CA PHE A 49 -27.95 -0.03 -13.79
C PHE A 49 -29.38 0.45 -13.50
N ASP A 50 -30.12 -0.22 -12.61
CA ASP A 50 -31.45 0.18 -12.16
C ASP A 50 -31.47 0.77 -10.73
N MET A 51 -30.32 0.75 -10.04
CA MET A 51 -30.18 1.35 -8.71
C MET A 51 -30.30 2.88 -8.74
N ASN A 52 -30.96 3.46 -7.76
CA ASN A 52 -30.98 4.90 -7.53
C ASN A 52 -29.69 5.38 -6.85
N LYS A 53 -29.55 6.70 -6.65
CA LYS A 53 -28.34 7.30 -6.03
C LYS A 53 -28.01 6.68 -4.66
N VAL A 54 -29.01 6.54 -3.78
CA VAL A 54 -28.81 6.01 -2.42
C VAL A 54 -28.37 4.54 -2.48
N GLU A 55 -28.99 3.75 -3.35
CA GLU A 55 -28.64 2.33 -3.55
C GLU A 55 -27.22 2.17 -4.12
N LEU A 56 -26.79 3.06 -5.01
CA LEU A 56 -25.40 3.08 -5.51
C LEU A 56 -24.41 3.51 -4.43
N GLU A 57 -24.74 4.51 -3.60
CA GLU A 57 -23.91 4.90 -2.46
C GLU A 57 -23.75 3.76 -1.44
N GLU A 58 -24.82 2.98 -1.18
CA GLU A 58 -24.75 1.76 -0.36
C GLU A 58 -23.84 0.69 -0.99
N LEU A 59 -23.92 0.50 -2.31
CA LEU A 59 -23.01 -0.38 -3.04
C LEU A 59 -21.55 0.07 -2.85
N PHE A 60 -21.26 1.37 -2.96
CA PHE A 60 -19.90 1.89 -2.77
C PHE A 60 -19.36 1.63 -1.36
N TYR A 61 -20.20 1.77 -0.33
CA TYR A 61 -19.85 1.38 1.04
C TYR A 61 -19.59 -0.13 1.16
N SER A 62 -20.38 -0.96 0.50
CA SER A 62 -20.25 -2.43 0.58
C SER A 62 -18.96 -2.98 -0.04
N LEU A 63 -18.33 -2.21 -0.95
CA LEU A 63 -17.02 -2.56 -1.52
C LEU A 63 -15.89 -2.60 -0.49
N LYS A 64 -16.11 -2.00 0.70
CA LYS A 64 -15.14 -1.95 1.82
C LYS A 64 -13.75 -1.48 1.41
N SER A 65 -13.70 -0.48 0.52
CA SER A 65 -12.45 0.04 -0.03
C SER A 65 -11.61 0.74 1.07
N PRO A 66 -10.30 0.44 1.18
CA PRO A 66 -9.43 1.04 2.20
C PRO A 66 -8.92 2.44 1.82
N SER A 67 -9.12 2.89 0.58
CA SER A 67 -8.73 4.25 0.17
C SER A 67 -9.58 4.79 -1.00
N PRO A 68 -9.56 6.12 -1.24
CA PRO A 68 -10.35 6.74 -2.31
C PRO A 68 -9.97 6.29 -3.73
N GLN A 69 -8.69 5.99 -3.99
CA GLN A 69 -8.19 5.67 -5.34
C GLN A 69 -8.78 4.36 -5.93
N PRO A 70 -8.70 3.19 -5.26
CA PRO A 70 -9.33 1.96 -5.77
C PRO A 70 -10.86 2.06 -5.82
N LEU A 71 -11.46 2.88 -4.94
CA LEU A 71 -12.88 3.15 -4.99
C LEU A 71 -13.25 3.98 -6.23
N SER A 72 -12.50 5.05 -6.54
CA SER A 72 -12.67 5.88 -7.73
C SER A 72 -12.63 5.02 -9.01
N ALA A 73 -11.68 4.09 -9.10
CA ALA A 73 -11.62 3.13 -10.21
C ALA A 73 -12.87 2.26 -10.29
N SER A 74 -13.35 1.74 -9.14
CA SER A 74 -14.57 0.91 -9.07
C SER A 74 -15.83 1.69 -9.47
N ILE A 75 -15.98 2.93 -9.00
CA ILE A 75 -17.09 3.82 -9.36
C ILE A 75 -17.05 4.14 -10.85
N GLY A 76 -15.86 4.41 -11.41
CA GLY A 76 -15.70 4.63 -12.85
C GLY A 76 -16.12 3.41 -13.67
N PHE A 77 -15.84 2.19 -13.20
CA PHE A 77 -16.24 0.96 -13.88
C PHE A 77 -17.76 0.77 -13.83
N ILE A 78 -18.37 1.04 -12.66
CA ILE A 78 -19.82 1.03 -12.49
C ILE A 78 -20.48 2.07 -13.40
N SER A 79 -19.96 3.30 -13.46
CA SER A 79 -20.50 4.36 -14.31
C SER A 79 -20.55 3.92 -15.77
N ARG A 80 -19.44 3.38 -16.30
CA ARG A 80 -19.39 2.91 -17.69
C ARG A 80 -20.36 1.77 -17.98
N TYR A 81 -20.59 0.88 -17.01
CA TYR A 81 -21.58 -0.18 -17.15
C TYR A 81 -23.01 0.37 -17.17
N ILE A 82 -23.32 1.33 -16.30
CA ILE A 82 -24.62 2.04 -16.29
C ILE A 82 -24.85 2.74 -17.62
N ASP A 83 -23.87 3.50 -18.11
CA ASP A 83 -23.96 4.23 -19.37
C ASP A 83 -24.18 3.29 -20.56
N TRP A 84 -23.42 2.20 -20.62
CA TRP A 84 -23.59 1.16 -21.64
C TRP A 84 -24.99 0.52 -21.57
N ALA A 85 -25.50 0.24 -20.37
CA ALA A 85 -26.81 -0.35 -20.19
C ALA A 85 -27.94 0.59 -20.63
N ILE A 86 -27.80 1.90 -20.38
CA ILE A 86 -28.70 2.94 -20.86
C ILE A 86 -28.68 3.02 -22.39
N MET A 87 -27.49 3.05 -23.00
CA MET A 87 -27.32 3.14 -24.45
C MET A 87 -27.92 1.94 -25.19
N ASN A 88 -27.85 0.74 -24.60
CA ASN A 88 -28.40 -0.48 -25.17
C ASN A 88 -29.86 -0.75 -24.75
N GLY A 89 -30.50 0.17 -24.03
CA GLY A 89 -31.93 0.07 -23.69
C GLY A 89 -32.28 -0.96 -22.62
N TYR A 90 -31.31 -1.43 -21.83
CA TYR A 90 -31.54 -2.40 -20.75
C TYR A 90 -32.25 -1.79 -19.53
N THR A 91 -32.32 -0.46 -19.43
CA THR A 91 -33.03 0.24 -18.36
C THR A 91 -34.03 1.26 -18.91
N LYS A 92 -35.16 1.39 -18.22
CA LYS A 92 -36.14 2.47 -18.43
C LYS A 92 -35.77 3.74 -17.67
N ASN A 93 -34.88 3.64 -16.69
CA ASN A 93 -34.46 4.77 -15.88
C ASN A 93 -33.25 5.46 -16.56
N ARG A 94 -33.48 6.62 -17.16
CA ARG A 94 -32.43 7.40 -17.85
C ARG A 94 -31.87 8.56 -17.03
N SER A 95 -32.21 8.62 -15.74
CA SER A 95 -31.80 9.74 -14.88
C SER A 95 -30.31 9.65 -14.55
N GLN A 96 -29.66 10.80 -14.43
CA GLN A 96 -28.30 10.91 -13.88
C GLN A 96 -28.32 10.54 -12.39
N ARG A 97 -27.54 9.52 -11.98
CA ARG A 97 -27.55 8.98 -10.61
C ARG A 97 -26.20 9.10 -9.88
N LEU A 98 -25.15 9.39 -10.63
CA LEU A 98 -23.82 9.69 -10.13
C LEU A 98 -23.46 11.15 -10.42
N PRO A 99 -22.61 11.79 -9.61
CA PRO A 99 -22.06 13.09 -9.95
C PRO A 99 -21.39 13.07 -11.34
N SER A 100 -21.43 14.21 -12.04
CA SER A 100 -20.71 14.36 -13.32
C SER A 100 -19.20 14.23 -13.17
N ILE A 101 -18.68 14.51 -11.98
CA ILE A 101 -17.25 14.40 -11.63
C ILE A 101 -17.13 13.53 -10.37
N ILE A 102 -16.40 12.42 -10.50
CA ILE A 102 -16.04 11.54 -9.37
C ILE A 102 -14.64 11.91 -8.90
N ASP A 103 -14.56 12.87 -7.98
CA ASP A 103 -13.30 13.29 -7.38
C ASP A 103 -12.94 12.46 -6.13
N MET A 104 -11.74 12.72 -5.60
CA MET A 104 -11.24 12.02 -4.41
C MET A 104 -12.02 12.40 -3.14
N GLU A 105 -12.62 13.59 -3.09
CA GLU A 105 -13.42 14.04 -1.97
C GLU A 105 -14.73 13.25 -1.89
N TYR A 106 -15.44 13.11 -3.01
CA TYR A 106 -16.61 12.26 -3.13
C TYR A 106 -16.29 10.81 -2.74
N CYS A 107 -15.19 10.26 -3.27
CA CYS A 107 -14.76 8.90 -2.94
C CYS A 107 -14.40 8.74 -1.45
N SER A 108 -13.84 9.76 -0.81
CA SER A 108 -13.43 9.70 0.59
C SER A 108 -14.59 9.42 1.56
N ARG A 109 -15.82 9.80 1.17
CA ARG A 109 -17.05 9.54 1.95
C ARG A 109 -17.33 8.04 2.16
N PHE A 110 -16.91 7.20 1.22
CA PHE A 110 -17.22 5.76 1.23
C PHE A 110 -16.02 4.86 1.62
N VAL A 111 -14.92 5.46 2.08
CA VAL A 111 -13.76 4.69 2.55
C VAL A 111 -14.11 3.97 3.84
N PHE A 112 -13.90 2.66 3.85
CA PHE A 112 -14.18 1.84 5.02
C PHE A 112 -12.99 1.89 5.99
N LYS A 113 -12.98 2.91 6.86
CA LYS A 113 -11.88 3.14 7.82
C LYS A 113 -11.56 1.93 8.71
N ALA A 114 -12.57 1.12 9.06
CA ALA A 114 -12.37 -0.05 9.93
C ALA A 114 -11.53 -1.18 9.30
N SER A 115 -11.27 -1.19 7.99
CA SER A 115 -10.30 -2.11 7.37
C SER A 115 -8.86 -1.58 7.38
N ILE A 116 -8.65 -0.31 7.74
CA ILE A 116 -7.34 0.33 7.73
C ILE A 116 -6.65 0.06 9.07
N VAL A 117 -5.85 -1.00 9.12
CA VAL A 117 -4.99 -1.27 10.27
C VAL A 117 -3.70 -0.47 10.12
N ARG A 118 -3.28 0.23 11.19
CA ARG A 118 -2.03 0.99 11.27
C ARG A 118 -1.23 0.52 12.48
N TYR A 119 0.08 0.70 12.43
CA TYR A 119 1.00 0.17 13.45
C TYR A 119 1.87 1.28 14.03
N THR A 120 2.08 1.26 15.34
CA THR A 120 3.14 2.05 15.96
C THR A 120 4.49 1.40 15.69
N ARG A 121 5.58 2.16 15.84
CA ARG A 121 6.93 1.61 15.71
C ARG A 121 7.16 0.46 16.70
N ASP A 122 6.67 0.61 17.93
CA ASP A 122 6.82 -0.41 18.98
C ASP A 122 6.05 -1.70 18.66
N GLN A 123 4.84 -1.59 18.10
CA GLN A 123 4.09 -2.74 17.61
C GLN A 123 4.86 -3.47 16.52
N LEU A 124 5.38 -2.74 15.53
CA LEU A 124 6.18 -3.31 14.45
C LEU A 124 7.40 -4.06 15.00
N LEU A 125 8.18 -3.42 15.89
CA LEU A 125 9.35 -4.02 16.51
C LEU A 125 9.01 -5.26 17.36
N THR A 126 7.83 -5.27 17.99
CA THR A 126 7.34 -6.43 18.73
C THR A 126 7.04 -7.59 17.79
N TYR A 127 6.32 -7.36 16.69
CA TYR A 127 6.01 -8.39 15.70
C TYR A 127 7.26 -8.95 15.01
N MET A 128 8.27 -8.10 14.76
CA MET A 128 9.54 -8.51 14.16
C MET A 128 10.24 -9.66 14.91
N ARG A 129 10.04 -9.77 16.23
CA ARG A 129 10.59 -10.85 17.05
C ARG A 129 10.03 -12.23 16.73
N SER A 130 8.86 -12.28 16.08
CA SER A 130 8.15 -13.52 15.75
C SER A 130 8.54 -14.11 14.39
N PHE A 131 9.42 -13.44 13.63
CA PHE A 131 9.90 -13.97 12.35
C PHE A 131 11.08 -14.92 12.56
N ASP A 132 10.96 -16.14 12.06
CA ASP A 132 12.07 -17.10 12.02
C ASP A 132 13.28 -16.57 11.24
N ASP A 133 13.00 -15.92 10.11
CA ASP A 133 14.00 -15.31 9.24
C ASP A 133 13.97 -13.79 9.40
N GLN A 134 15.00 -13.28 10.09
CA GLN A 134 15.12 -11.86 10.42
C GLN A 134 15.25 -10.97 9.18
N ARG A 135 15.60 -11.50 8.00
CA ARG A 135 15.59 -10.71 6.75
C ARG A 135 14.17 -10.22 6.42
N HIS A 136 13.14 -11.04 6.65
CA HIS A 136 11.77 -10.61 6.41
C HIS A 136 11.32 -9.54 7.42
N ALA A 137 11.73 -9.66 8.69
CA ALA A 137 11.45 -8.66 9.72
C ALA A 137 12.11 -7.31 9.39
N VAL A 138 13.41 -7.31 9.09
CA VAL A 138 14.16 -6.08 8.74
C VAL A 138 13.63 -5.46 7.44
N PHE A 139 13.18 -6.29 6.48
CA PHE A 139 12.50 -5.80 5.27
C PHE A 139 11.27 -4.93 5.60
N LEU A 140 10.46 -5.32 6.60
CA LEU A 140 9.32 -4.51 7.04
C LEU A 140 9.76 -3.21 7.70
N LEU A 141 10.85 -3.21 8.47
CA LEU A 141 11.41 -1.98 9.05
C LEU A 141 11.95 -1.03 7.97
N CYS A 142 12.59 -1.55 6.92
CA CYS A 142 12.98 -0.76 5.76
C CYS A 142 11.77 -0.05 5.13
N LEU A 143 10.66 -0.76 4.90
CA LEU A 143 9.41 -0.16 4.39
C LEU A 143 8.88 0.93 5.32
N PHE A 144 8.92 0.69 6.63
CA PHE A 144 8.48 1.65 7.65
C PHE A 144 9.33 2.92 7.66
N GLU A 145 10.63 2.82 7.42
CA GLU A 145 11.52 3.98 7.38
C GLU A 145 11.61 4.68 6.02
N GLY A 146 10.85 4.19 5.04
CA GLY A 146 10.67 4.83 3.74
C GLY A 146 11.56 4.27 2.63
N ILE A 147 12.27 3.16 2.86
CA ILE A 147 13.04 2.45 1.84
C ILE A 147 12.10 1.47 1.13
N LYS A 148 11.91 1.63 -0.19
CA LYS A 148 11.03 0.74 -0.96
C LYS A 148 11.50 0.60 -2.41
N GLY A 149 11.32 1.62 -3.24
CA GLY A 149 11.52 1.55 -4.68
C GLY A 149 10.52 0.66 -5.43
N GLU A 150 10.50 0.77 -6.75
CA GLU A 150 9.70 -0.10 -7.61
C GLU A 150 10.14 -1.56 -7.47
N GLY A 151 9.21 -2.47 -7.24
CA GLY A 151 9.51 -3.90 -7.01
C GLY A 151 10.41 -4.15 -5.79
N TYR A 152 10.42 -3.24 -4.81
CA TYR A 152 11.30 -3.27 -3.63
C TYR A 152 12.79 -3.04 -3.94
N SER A 153 13.09 -2.48 -5.11
CA SER A 153 14.47 -2.33 -5.60
C SER A 153 15.41 -1.58 -4.66
N GLU A 154 14.96 -0.55 -3.96
CA GLU A 154 15.84 0.18 -3.03
C GLU A 154 16.31 -0.70 -1.86
N ILE A 155 15.45 -1.61 -1.39
CA ILE A 155 15.79 -2.57 -0.33
C ILE A 155 16.71 -3.66 -0.90
N LEU A 156 16.35 -4.20 -2.07
CA LEU A 156 17.03 -5.35 -2.68
C LEU A 156 18.39 -4.98 -3.30
N ASN A 157 18.64 -3.70 -3.60
CA ASN A 157 19.92 -3.19 -4.09
C ASN A 157 20.87 -2.78 -2.94
N LEU A 158 20.41 -2.71 -1.70
CA LEU A 158 21.16 -2.10 -0.60
C LEU A 158 22.40 -2.92 -0.24
N LYS A 159 23.56 -2.24 -0.17
CA LYS A 159 24.86 -2.80 0.22
C LYS A 159 25.39 -2.12 1.48
N MET A 160 26.38 -2.72 2.15
CA MET A 160 27.00 -2.10 3.32
C MET A 160 27.68 -0.77 3.01
N GLU A 161 28.27 -0.63 1.81
CA GLU A 161 28.86 0.63 1.34
C GLU A 161 27.83 1.75 1.12
N ASP A 162 26.54 1.42 1.04
CA ASP A 162 25.46 2.41 0.91
C ASP A 162 25.04 3.02 2.24
N LEU A 163 25.50 2.45 3.36
CA LEU A 163 25.22 2.93 4.70
C LEU A 163 26.35 3.83 5.19
N SER A 164 26.01 4.97 5.77
CA SER A 164 26.99 5.88 6.39
C SER A 164 26.49 6.43 7.72
N GLU A 165 27.44 6.75 8.58
CA GLU A 165 27.23 7.50 9.81
C GLU A 165 27.98 8.84 9.67
N GLU A 166 27.26 9.95 9.82
CA GLU A 166 27.80 11.31 9.72
C GLU A 166 27.23 12.13 10.89
N ASN A 167 28.08 12.67 11.76
CA ASN A 167 27.67 13.49 12.92
C ASN A 167 26.58 12.84 13.79
N SER A 168 26.74 11.57 14.15
CA SER A 168 25.75 10.78 14.93
C SER A 168 24.38 10.62 14.25
N HIS A 169 24.31 10.85 12.94
CA HIS A 169 23.14 10.58 12.12
C HIS A 169 23.45 9.48 11.12
N TYR A 170 22.51 8.56 10.92
CA TYR A 170 22.66 7.42 10.03
C TYR A 170 21.94 7.67 8.71
N PHE A 171 22.55 7.26 7.61
CA PHE A 171 22.04 7.49 6.27
C PHE A 171 22.12 6.23 5.41
N ALA A 172 21.18 6.12 4.48
CA ALA A 172 21.17 5.10 3.44
C ALA A 172 21.13 5.76 2.06
N ARG A 173 22.06 5.35 1.18
CA ARG A 173 22.07 5.69 -0.26
C ARG A 173 21.27 4.64 -1.01
N LEU A 174 20.11 5.03 -1.51
CA LEU A 174 19.15 4.13 -2.14
C LEU A 174 19.27 4.21 -3.66
N THR A 175 19.27 3.04 -4.31
CA THR A 175 19.27 2.93 -5.77
C THR A 175 18.11 2.07 -6.22
N SER A 176 17.28 2.59 -7.14
CA SER A 176 16.21 1.82 -7.79
C SER A 176 16.72 1.06 -9.02
N ASN A 177 15.96 0.10 -9.51
CA ASN A 177 16.29 -0.63 -10.75
C ASN A 177 16.29 0.25 -12.01
N LYS A 178 15.70 1.45 -11.95
CA LYS A 178 15.69 2.42 -13.06
C LYS A 178 16.82 3.45 -12.96
N GLY A 179 17.77 3.26 -12.03
CA GLY A 179 18.90 4.15 -11.83
C GLY A 179 18.59 5.42 -11.02
N TYR A 180 17.34 5.65 -10.61
CA TYR A 180 17.01 6.72 -9.66
C TYR A 180 17.72 6.47 -8.33
N LYS A 181 18.40 7.50 -7.83
CA LYS A 181 19.18 7.49 -6.58
C LYS A 181 18.70 8.58 -5.63
N ARG A 182 18.69 8.27 -4.34
CA ARG A 182 18.43 9.24 -3.27
C ARG A 182 19.15 8.87 -1.98
N LYS A 183 19.40 9.85 -1.11
CA LYS A 183 19.92 9.64 0.24
C LYS A 183 18.82 9.99 1.24
N ILE A 184 18.56 9.10 2.19
CA ILE A 184 17.62 9.38 3.29
C ILE A 184 18.32 9.17 4.63
N ASN A 185 17.89 9.90 5.66
CA ASN A 185 18.22 9.59 7.04
C ASN A 185 17.43 8.35 7.49
N ILE A 186 18.07 7.46 8.24
CA ILE A 186 17.48 6.28 8.88
C ILE A 186 17.78 6.30 10.37
N THR A 187 17.02 5.53 11.15
CA THR A 187 17.31 5.38 12.57
C THR A 187 18.57 4.54 12.79
N GLU A 188 19.24 4.80 13.91
CA GLU A 188 20.33 3.97 14.43
C GLU A 188 19.91 2.48 14.51
N ASP A 189 18.69 2.21 14.98
CA ASP A 189 18.18 0.84 15.13
C ASP A 189 18.04 0.12 13.78
N LEU A 190 17.62 0.80 12.71
CA LEU A 190 17.61 0.20 11.37
C LEU A 190 19.03 -0.02 10.86
N TYR A 191 19.94 0.96 11.04
CA TYR A 191 21.34 0.85 10.65
C TYR A 191 22.00 -0.41 11.24
N TRP A 192 21.92 -0.59 12.56
CA TRP A 192 22.52 -1.75 13.23
C TRP A 192 21.86 -3.07 12.86
N LYS A 193 20.55 -3.09 12.58
CA LYS A 193 19.89 -4.31 12.09
C LYS A 193 20.35 -4.70 10.69
N LEU A 194 20.56 -3.73 9.80
CA LEU A 194 21.11 -3.96 8.47
C LEU A 194 22.56 -4.43 8.53
N GLU A 195 23.38 -3.79 9.36
CA GLU A 195 24.78 -4.17 9.59
C GLU A 195 24.89 -5.60 10.15
N LYS A 196 24.03 -5.93 11.13
CA LYS A 196 23.93 -7.29 11.67
C LYS A 196 23.52 -8.27 10.58
N LEU A 197 22.53 -7.94 9.76
CA LEU A 197 22.00 -8.81 8.72
C LEU A 197 23.06 -9.18 7.67
N ASP A 198 23.91 -8.22 7.30
CA ASP A 198 25.02 -8.47 6.39
C ASP A 198 26.03 -9.48 6.95
N LYS A 199 26.28 -9.43 8.26
CA LYS A 199 27.21 -10.36 8.95
C LYS A 199 26.62 -11.76 9.16
N VAL A 200 25.31 -11.95 9.03
CA VAL A 200 24.68 -13.26 9.22
C VAL A 200 25.00 -14.19 8.03
N SER A 201 25.33 -15.45 8.33
CA SER A 201 25.67 -16.49 7.33
C SER A 201 24.53 -17.46 7.03
N SER A 202 23.40 -17.39 7.75
CA SER A 202 22.30 -18.34 7.60
C SER A 202 20.91 -17.78 7.96
N THR A 203 19.88 -18.50 7.53
CA THR A 203 18.46 -18.15 7.69
C THR A 203 17.91 -18.23 9.12
N SER A 204 18.68 -18.72 10.09
CA SER A 204 18.24 -18.87 11.48
C SER A 204 19.41 -18.63 12.41
N LEU A 205 19.16 -17.99 13.56
CA LEU A 205 20.19 -17.73 14.56
C LEU A 205 20.62 -19.01 15.31
N ILE A 206 19.75 -20.02 15.34
CA ILE A 206 19.98 -21.30 16.00
C ILE A 206 20.06 -22.38 14.91
N PRO A 207 21.07 -23.29 14.95
CA PRO A 207 21.14 -24.42 14.03
C PRO A 207 19.88 -25.28 14.12
N LYS A 208 19.18 -25.46 12.98
CA LYS A 208 17.97 -26.28 12.87
C LYS A 208 18.05 -27.16 11.63
N GLN A 209 17.41 -28.33 11.65
CA GLN A 209 17.25 -29.16 10.45
C GLN A 209 16.60 -28.35 9.33
N GLY A 210 17.21 -28.36 8.13
CA GLY A 210 16.73 -27.59 6.98
C GLY A 210 17.20 -26.12 6.91
N GLN A 211 18.10 -25.69 7.81
CA GLN A 211 18.71 -24.36 7.75
C GLN A 211 19.42 -24.14 6.41
N LYS A 212 19.23 -22.94 5.86
CA LYS A 212 19.87 -22.52 4.61
C LYS A 212 21.00 -21.53 4.91
N TYR A 213 22.12 -21.73 4.24
CA TYR A 213 23.27 -20.85 4.30
C TYR A 213 23.23 -19.82 3.18
N PHE A 214 23.74 -18.63 3.45
CA PHE A 214 23.82 -17.54 2.50
C PHE A 214 25.08 -17.66 1.65
N SER A 215 24.95 -17.28 0.38
CA SER A 215 26.10 -17.10 -0.52
C SER A 215 26.90 -15.87 -0.09
N ASP A 216 28.20 -15.86 -0.38
CA ASP A 216 29.00 -14.65 -0.30
C ASP A 216 28.47 -13.60 -1.31
N ASN A 217 28.12 -12.41 -0.83
CA ASN A 217 27.29 -11.46 -1.56
C ASN A 217 27.45 -10.05 -0.98
N THR A 218 27.54 -9.04 -1.84
CA THR A 218 27.67 -7.63 -1.45
C THR A 218 26.35 -6.99 -1.03
N TYR A 219 25.21 -7.57 -1.42
CA TYR A 219 23.89 -7.14 -0.98
C TYR A 219 23.63 -7.56 0.47
N ILE A 220 23.05 -6.66 1.27
CA ILE A 220 22.68 -6.94 2.66
C ILE A 220 21.60 -8.04 2.73
N PHE A 221 20.63 -8.01 1.80
CA PHE A 221 19.60 -9.04 1.70
C PHE A 221 20.08 -10.22 0.84
N LYS A 222 20.87 -11.10 1.45
CA LYS A 222 21.55 -12.21 0.78
C LYS A 222 20.60 -13.33 0.37
N LYS A 223 20.85 -13.97 -0.77
CA LYS A 223 20.09 -15.15 -1.22
C LYS A 223 20.62 -16.43 -0.56
N ALA A 224 19.71 -17.34 -0.21
CA ALA A 224 20.06 -18.60 0.45
C ALA A 224 20.22 -19.74 -0.58
N ASN A 225 21.13 -20.68 -0.31
CA ASN A 225 21.39 -21.88 -1.11
C ASN A 225 21.77 -21.60 -2.58
N VAL A 226 22.72 -20.70 -2.82
CA VAL A 226 23.21 -20.41 -4.16
C VAL A 226 24.71 -20.55 -4.22
N LYS A 227 25.21 -21.21 -5.29
CA LYS A 227 26.65 -21.44 -5.51
C LYS A 227 27.38 -20.23 -6.09
N SER A 228 26.65 -19.33 -6.77
CA SER A 228 27.20 -18.10 -7.34
C SER A 228 27.19 -16.99 -6.31
N SER A 229 28.27 -16.20 -6.33
CA SER A 229 28.38 -14.96 -5.57
C SER A 229 27.47 -13.87 -6.14
N ASP A 230 27.13 -12.90 -5.29
CA ASP A 230 26.55 -11.60 -5.66
C ASP A 230 25.19 -11.63 -6.40
N ILE A 231 24.35 -12.63 -6.14
CA ILE A 231 23.01 -12.70 -6.73
C ILE A 231 22.01 -11.87 -5.93
N GLN A 232 21.42 -10.89 -6.61
CA GLN A 232 20.33 -10.10 -6.09
C GLN A 232 19.04 -10.92 -5.89
N LEU A 233 18.32 -10.65 -4.80
CA LEU A 233 16.96 -11.15 -4.59
C LEU A 233 15.96 -10.48 -5.54
N ARG A 234 14.91 -11.22 -5.91
CA ARG A 234 13.81 -10.70 -6.74
C ARG A 234 12.69 -10.14 -5.86
N ALA A 235 11.79 -9.36 -6.46
CA ALA A 235 10.61 -8.81 -5.79
C ALA A 235 9.72 -9.87 -5.09
N SER A 236 9.79 -11.13 -5.52
CA SER A 236 9.13 -12.26 -4.86
C SER A 236 9.56 -12.46 -3.39
N PHE A 237 10.77 -12.04 -3.02
CA PHE A 237 11.22 -12.02 -1.63
C PHE A 237 10.37 -11.07 -0.78
N GLY A 238 10.19 -9.83 -1.25
CA GLY A 238 9.37 -8.84 -0.55
C GLY A 238 7.89 -9.26 -0.47
N ASN A 239 7.35 -9.84 -1.54
CA ASN A 239 5.99 -10.39 -1.51
C ASN A 239 5.85 -11.53 -0.49
N ARG A 240 6.86 -12.40 -0.35
CA ARG A 240 6.89 -13.43 0.70
C ARG A 240 6.98 -12.82 2.09
N ALA A 241 7.80 -11.78 2.28
CA ALA A 241 7.90 -11.08 3.57
C ALA A 241 6.53 -10.53 4.01
N LEU A 242 5.78 -9.92 3.08
CA LEU A 242 4.43 -9.43 3.35
C LEU A 242 3.44 -10.55 3.64
N GLU A 243 3.51 -11.67 2.93
CA GLU A 243 2.61 -12.80 3.18
C GLU A 243 2.83 -13.41 4.57
N LEU A 244 4.08 -13.56 4.99
CA LEU A 244 4.41 -13.98 6.35
C LEU A 244 3.94 -12.95 7.38
N ALA A 245 4.07 -11.65 7.08
CA ALA A 245 3.61 -10.59 7.95
C ALA A 245 2.09 -10.63 8.17
N LYS A 246 1.29 -10.99 7.17
CA LYS A 246 -0.17 -11.16 7.33
C LYS A 246 -0.49 -12.19 8.42
N THR A 247 0.23 -13.31 8.45
CA THR A 247 0.06 -14.34 9.48
C THR A 247 0.54 -13.85 10.84
N VAL A 248 1.73 -13.25 10.92
CA VAL A 248 2.33 -12.78 12.19
C VAL A 248 1.52 -11.65 12.83
N PHE A 249 0.93 -10.78 12.01
CA PHE A 249 0.22 -9.59 12.48
C PHE A 249 -1.28 -9.87 12.63
N ASP A 250 -1.73 -11.09 12.30
CA ASP A 250 -3.14 -11.47 12.18
C ASP A 250 -3.94 -10.47 11.32
N ASN A 251 -3.40 -10.13 10.15
CA ASN A 251 -3.98 -9.16 9.24
C ASN A 251 -3.81 -9.56 7.78
N ASN A 252 -4.81 -10.25 7.24
CA ASN A 252 -4.84 -10.69 5.84
C ASN A 252 -4.84 -9.56 4.80
N ASN A 253 -5.18 -8.33 5.19
CA ASN A 253 -5.21 -7.16 4.32
C ASN A 253 -3.90 -6.34 4.33
N LEU A 254 -2.88 -6.81 5.05
CA LEU A 254 -1.59 -6.13 5.13
C LEU A 254 -0.92 -6.06 3.75
N ILE A 255 -0.52 -4.84 3.37
CA ILE A 255 0.24 -4.53 2.15
C ILE A 255 1.40 -3.60 2.49
N ALA A 256 2.39 -3.49 1.60
CA ALA A 256 3.58 -2.66 1.84
C ALA A 256 3.24 -1.19 2.18
N SER A 257 2.21 -0.61 1.54
CA SER A 257 1.79 0.76 1.84
C SER A 257 1.23 0.92 3.25
N THR A 258 0.64 -0.13 3.84
CA THR A 258 0.16 -0.09 5.23
C THR A 258 1.32 0.17 6.20
N ILE A 259 2.43 -0.54 6.02
CA ILE A 259 3.65 -0.37 6.81
C ILE A 259 4.30 0.99 6.52
N GLN A 260 4.38 1.36 5.24
CA GLN A 260 4.99 2.63 4.83
C GLN A 260 4.24 3.84 5.41
N ILE A 261 2.90 3.86 5.34
CA ILE A 261 2.12 4.99 5.88
C ILE A 261 2.14 5.00 7.41
N SER A 262 2.19 3.83 8.06
CA SER A 262 2.45 3.74 9.50
C SER A 262 3.78 4.43 9.87
N GLY A 263 4.80 4.19 9.06
CA GLY A 263 6.09 4.88 9.10
C GLY A 263 6.00 6.38 8.92
N MET A 264 5.28 6.85 7.89
CA MET A 264 5.09 8.28 7.64
C MET A 264 4.50 9.00 8.85
N MET A 265 3.48 8.41 9.49
CA MET A 265 2.84 8.99 10.68
C MET A 265 3.78 9.02 11.89
N TRP A 266 4.57 7.96 12.08
CA TRP A 266 5.60 7.93 13.11
C TRP A 266 6.69 8.98 12.85
N TYR A 267 7.14 9.13 11.60
CA TYR A 267 8.15 10.11 11.24
C TYR A 267 7.65 11.55 11.44
N ILE A 268 6.40 11.84 11.10
CA ILE A 268 5.77 13.14 11.41
C ILE A 268 5.83 13.41 12.91
N TRP A 269 5.40 12.45 13.73
CA TRP A 269 5.46 12.57 15.18
C TRP A 269 6.89 12.79 15.67
N GLU A 270 7.84 11.99 15.21
CA GLU A 270 9.24 12.04 15.62
C GLU A 270 9.87 13.42 15.35
N MET A 271 9.50 14.06 14.23
CA MET A 271 9.99 15.39 13.86
C MET A 271 9.45 16.53 14.74
N VAL A 272 8.33 16.33 15.43
CA VAL A 272 7.66 17.38 16.22
C VAL A 272 7.39 16.97 17.67
N LYS A 273 7.88 15.81 18.11
CA LYS A 273 7.53 15.23 19.42
C LYS A 273 7.93 16.13 20.58
N ASP A 274 9.06 16.80 20.43
CA ASP A 274 9.68 17.68 21.42
C ASP A 274 9.15 19.12 21.37
N ASN A 275 8.32 19.44 20.37
CA ASN A 275 7.63 20.73 20.30
C ASN A 275 6.46 20.75 21.29
N GLU A 276 6.30 21.88 21.99
CA GLU A 276 5.15 22.14 22.85
C GLU A 276 3.84 22.02 22.07
N ILE A 277 3.82 22.59 20.86
CA ILE A 277 2.71 22.50 19.92
C ILE A 277 3.14 21.69 18.71
N LYS A 278 2.47 20.56 18.49
CA LYS A 278 2.72 19.65 17.36
C LYS A 278 1.98 20.14 16.13
N VAL A 279 2.69 20.82 15.22
CA VAL A 279 2.11 21.38 13.99
C VAL A 279 2.47 20.52 12.78
N VAL A 280 1.47 20.16 11.98
CA VAL A 280 1.64 19.54 10.66
C VAL A 280 1.40 20.59 9.60
N ASN A 281 2.50 21.14 9.07
CA ASN A 281 2.50 22.16 8.03
C ASN A 281 3.04 21.60 6.69
N LYS A 282 3.05 22.46 5.66
CA LYS A 282 3.53 22.13 4.32
C LYS A 282 4.99 21.65 4.30
N GLU A 283 5.89 22.35 4.98
CA GLU A 283 7.32 22.01 5.03
C GLU A 283 7.55 20.60 5.62
N LEU A 284 6.83 20.27 6.70
CA LEU A 284 6.90 18.94 7.30
C LEU A 284 6.41 17.86 6.33
N LEU A 285 5.31 18.11 5.62
CA LEU A 285 4.79 17.19 4.61
C LEU A 285 5.72 17.05 3.40
N GLU A 286 6.47 18.08 3.02
CA GLU A 286 7.51 17.98 1.99
C GLU A 286 8.64 17.05 2.43
N LYS A 287 9.11 17.15 3.69
CA LYS A 287 10.12 16.24 4.25
C LYS A 287 9.64 14.80 4.25
N VAL A 288 8.36 14.57 4.60
CA VAL A 288 7.73 13.24 4.52
C VAL A 288 7.69 12.74 3.07
N ALA A 289 7.24 13.58 2.12
CA ALA A 289 7.15 13.22 0.71
C ALA A 289 8.50 12.76 0.15
N LEU A 290 9.57 13.51 0.46
CA LEU A 290 10.94 13.21 0.04
C LEU A 290 11.48 11.93 0.66
N LYS A 291 11.30 11.74 1.98
CA LYS A 291 11.77 10.52 2.68
C LYS A 291 11.06 9.26 2.21
N TYR A 292 9.78 9.33 1.88
CA TYR A 292 8.96 8.17 1.52
C TYR A 292 8.74 7.99 0.01
N ASP A 293 9.28 8.90 -0.81
CA ASP A 293 9.08 8.96 -2.26
C ASP A 293 7.59 8.86 -2.64
N THR A 294 6.77 9.72 -2.03
CA THR A 294 5.31 9.66 -2.19
C THR A 294 4.65 11.03 -2.05
N GLY A 295 3.41 11.17 -2.52
CA GLY A 295 2.65 12.41 -2.39
C GLY A 295 2.94 13.45 -3.47
N PHE A 296 3.68 13.12 -4.52
CA PHE A 296 3.90 14.03 -5.65
C PHE A 296 2.71 14.05 -6.61
N ALA A 297 2.37 15.22 -7.16
CA ALA A 297 1.27 15.38 -8.11
C ALA A 297 1.58 14.75 -9.49
N ASN A 298 2.85 14.70 -9.87
CA ASN A 298 3.32 13.97 -11.03
C ASN A 298 4.73 13.43 -10.76
N LYS A 299 5.14 12.31 -11.37
CA LYS A 299 6.48 11.74 -11.10
C LYS A 299 7.63 12.66 -11.57
N ASP A 300 7.36 13.50 -12.57
CA ASP A 300 8.36 14.39 -13.17
C ASP A 300 8.38 15.78 -12.51
N ASN A 301 7.25 16.24 -11.98
CA ASN A 301 7.15 17.49 -11.22
C ASN A 301 7.25 17.14 -9.73
N LYS A 302 8.38 17.49 -9.10
CA LYS A 302 8.63 17.41 -7.64
C LYS A 302 7.66 18.26 -6.78
N TYR A 303 6.49 18.61 -7.29
CA TYR A 303 5.44 19.30 -6.57
C TYR A 303 4.71 18.33 -5.64
N VAL A 304 4.78 18.60 -4.34
CA VAL A 304 4.10 17.82 -3.31
C VAL A 304 2.62 18.20 -3.26
N SER A 305 1.76 17.21 -3.46
CA SER A 305 0.32 17.33 -3.29
C SER A 305 -0.06 17.10 -1.82
N TYR A 306 -0.26 18.19 -1.10
CA TYR A 306 -0.67 18.18 0.31
C TYR A 306 -2.02 17.48 0.52
N SER A 307 -2.96 17.63 -0.42
CA SER A 307 -4.23 16.91 -0.39
C SER A 307 -4.03 15.39 -0.44
N VAL A 308 -3.18 14.90 -1.36
CA VAL A 308 -2.87 13.46 -1.46
C VAL A 308 -2.24 12.93 -0.18
N LEU A 309 -1.31 13.67 0.43
CA LEU A 309 -0.70 13.27 1.71
C LEU A 309 -1.72 13.27 2.84
N LYS A 310 -2.53 14.33 2.96
CA LYS A 310 -3.60 14.44 3.97
C LYS A 310 -4.55 13.24 3.91
N HIS A 311 -4.94 12.80 2.71
CA HIS A 311 -5.83 11.65 2.53
C HIS A 311 -5.16 10.29 2.81
N LYS A 312 -3.82 10.19 2.76
CA LYS A 312 -3.08 8.96 3.10
C LYS A 312 -2.95 8.80 4.61
N LEU A 313 -2.68 9.90 5.31
CA LEU A 313 -2.45 9.91 6.75
C LEU A 313 -3.75 9.60 7.51
N ASP A 314 -3.60 8.87 8.61
CA ASP A 314 -4.70 8.53 9.50
C ASP A 314 -4.58 9.38 10.77
N PHE A 315 -5.21 10.55 10.74
CA PHE A 315 -5.16 11.50 11.86
C PHE A 315 -5.86 10.97 13.12
N ASP A 316 -6.84 10.07 12.98
CA ASP A 316 -7.50 9.43 14.12
C ASP A 316 -6.51 8.50 14.83
N PHE A 317 -5.77 7.69 14.07
CA PHE A 317 -4.68 6.87 14.59
C PHE A 317 -3.56 7.71 15.22
N MET A 318 -3.14 8.78 14.56
CA MET A 318 -2.11 9.69 15.10
C MET A 318 -2.57 10.31 16.42
N LYS A 319 -3.79 10.82 16.48
CA LYS A 319 -4.35 11.40 17.72
C LYS A 319 -4.36 10.40 18.87
N LYS A 320 -4.75 9.16 18.58
CA LYS A 320 -4.82 8.08 19.58
C LYS A 320 -3.46 7.65 20.12
N ASN A 321 -2.42 7.58 19.28
CA ASN A 321 -1.13 6.97 19.65
C ASN A 321 -0.01 7.98 19.89
N TYR A 322 -0.11 9.18 19.32
CA TYR A 322 0.95 10.19 19.30
C TYR A 322 0.51 11.55 19.86
N GLY A 323 -0.76 11.67 20.28
CA GLY A 323 -1.33 12.91 20.83
C GLY A 323 -1.89 13.85 19.76
N HIS A 324 -2.31 15.04 20.18
CA HIS A 324 -2.96 16.00 19.28
C HIS A 324 -1.98 16.69 18.33
N PHE A 325 -2.45 16.99 17.11
CA PHE A 325 -1.70 17.72 16.08
C PHE A 325 -2.57 18.87 15.55
N ASN A 326 -1.97 20.05 15.42
CA ASN A 326 -2.56 21.19 14.72
C ASN A 326 -2.25 21.04 13.22
N ILE A 327 -3.28 21.08 12.38
CA ILE A 327 -3.14 20.87 10.93
C ILE A 327 -3.21 22.24 10.23
N GLU A 328 -2.11 22.66 9.61
CA GLU A 328 -1.96 23.94 8.90
C GLU A 328 -1.60 23.69 7.43
N LEU A 329 -2.61 23.34 6.62
CA LEU A 329 -2.44 22.87 5.23
C LEU A 329 -3.07 23.80 4.19
#